data_AF-A0A820GHC3-F1
#
_entry.id   AF-A0A820GHC3-F1
#
_cell.length_a   1.000
_cell.length_b   1.000
_cell.length_c   1.000
_cell.angle_alpha   90.00
_cell.angle_beta   90.00
_cell.angle_gamma   90.00
#
_symmetry.space_group_name_H-M   'P 1'
#
loop_
_entity.id
_entity.type
_entity.pdbx_description
1 polymer ?
#
loop_
_entity_poly.entity_id
_entity_poly.type
_entity_poly.pdbx_seq_one_letter_code
_entity_poly.pdbx_strand_id
1 'polypeptide(L)'
;MDKRYKKGILVAGGQGLGAGLNQLTFPLGVIVDQFDFVYVADGHNHRIMRWTKGAAKGSIVVGGNGQGKEPNQLDTPEDLSFDEEYNLYVNDAENCRVQKFAVDLN
;
A
#
# COMPACT_ATOMS: atom_id res chain seq x y z
N MET A 1 30.63 -9.62 5.94
CA MET A 1 29.65 -10.73 6.12
C MET A 1 28.81 -10.80 4.86
N ASP A 2 28.79 -11.95 4.18
CA ASP A 2 27.99 -12.19 2.98
C ASP A 2 26.51 -12.36 3.39
N LYS A 3 25.68 -11.35 3.13
CA LYS A 3 24.24 -11.42 3.44
C LYS A 3 23.57 -12.27 2.35
N ARG A 4 23.38 -13.56 2.63
CA ARG A 4 22.57 -14.45 1.78
C ARG A 4 21.11 -14.38 2.20
N TYR A 5 20.23 -14.09 1.25
CA TYR A 5 18.80 -14.06 1.47
C TYR A 5 18.24 -15.49 1.58
N LYS A 6 17.37 -15.73 2.57
CA LYS A 6 16.62 -16.99 2.73
C LYS A 6 15.41 -16.99 1.78
N LYS A 7 14.70 -18.12 1.71
CA LYS A 7 13.39 -18.24 1.03
C LYS A 7 12.46 -17.10 1.46
N GLY A 8 11.81 -16.46 0.49
CA GLY A 8 10.80 -15.42 0.74
C GLY A 8 9.59 -15.96 1.50
N ILE A 9 9.00 -15.10 2.33
CA ILE A 9 7.73 -15.37 3.03
C ILE A 9 6.63 -14.51 2.43
N LEU A 10 5.42 -15.05 2.31
CA LEU A 10 4.24 -14.26 1.90
C LEU A 10 3.87 -13.30 3.03
N VAL A 11 3.67 -12.03 2.70
CA VAL A 11 3.26 -10.99 3.68
C VAL A 11 1.93 -10.33 3.31
N ALA A 12 1.71 -10.03 2.03
CA ALA A 12 0.49 -9.40 1.53
C ALA A 12 -0.05 -10.12 0.29
N GLY A 13 -1.38 -10.15 0.15
CA GLY A 13 -2.06 -10.82 -0.97
C GLY A 13 -1.91 -12.36 -0.94
N GLY A 14 -1.69 -12.95 -2.12
CA GLY A 14 -1.45 -14.39 -2.29
C GLY A 14 -2.71 -15.25 -2.46
N GLN A 15 -3.90 -14.64 -2.51
CA GLN A 15 -5.19 -15.32 -2.74
C GLN A 15 -5.75 -15.05 -4.15
N GLY A 16 -4.86 -14.89 -5.12
CA GLY A 16 -5.19 -14.56 -6.51
C GLY A 16 -5.42 -13.06 -6.75
N LEU A 17 -5.65 -12.73 -8.02
CA LEU A 17 -6.00 -11.39 -8.48
C LEU A 17 -7.40 -11.03 -8.02
N GLY A 18 -7.58 -9.84 -7.44
CA GLY A 18 -8.90 -9.34 -7.05
C GLY A 18 -8.86 -8.19 -6.06
N ALA A 19 -10.05 -7.72 -5.69
CA ALA A 19 -10.26 -6.57 -4.82
C ALA A 19 -10.58 -6.95 -3.36
N GLY A 20 -10.60 -8.25 -3.02
CA GLY A 20 -10.75 -8.70 -1.63
C GLY A 20 -9.63 -8.17 -0.72
N LEU A 21 -9.87 -8.11 0.59
CA LEU A 21 -8.87 -7.64 1.57
C LEU A 21 -7.68 -8.61 1.74
N ASN A 22 -7.72 -9.78 1.12
CA ASN A 22 -6.66 -10.77 1.04
C ASN A 22 -6.09 -10.91 -0.39
N GLN A 23 -6.50 -10.02 -1.30
CA GLN A 23 -6.14 -10.02 -2.71
C GLN A 23 -5.53 -8.67 -3.09
N LEU A 24 -4.77 -8.68 -4.19
CA LEU A 24 -4.17 -7.51 -4.80
C LEU A 24 -4.35 -7.61 -6.32
N THR A 25 -4.42 -6.48 -7.01
CA THR A 25 -4.48 -6.39 -8.47
C THR A 25 -3.35 -5.49 -8.93
N PHE A 26 -2.32 -6.08 -9.54
CA PHE A 26 -1.11 -5.39 -10.01
C PHE A 26 -0.52 -4.43 -8.95
N PRO A 27 0.03 -4.95 -7.84
CA PRO A 27 0.69 -4.10 -6.86
C PRO A 27 1.99 -3.51 -7.43
N LEU A 28 2.21 -2.21 -7.26
CA LEU A 28 3.29 -1.47 -7.93
C LEU A 28 4.38 -0.97 -6.97
N GLY A 29 4.03 -0.68 -5.71
CA GLY A 29 4.94 -0.13 -4.72
C GLY A 29 4.78 -0.79 -3.36
N VAL A 30 5.86 -0.83 -2.58
CA VAL A 30 5.88 -1.38 -1.22
C VAL A 30 6.82 -0.61 -0.31
N ILE A 31 6.35 -0.28 0.89
CA ILE A 31 7.18 0.22 1.99
C ILE A 31 6.88 -0.54 3.27
N VAL A 32 7.86 -0.60 4.16
CA VAL A 32 7.75 -1.22 5.48
C VAL A 32 8.10 -0.17 6.52
N ASP A 33 7.22 0.03 7.50
CA ASP A 33 7.50 0.96 8.60
C ASP A 33 8.32 0.31 9.72
N GLN A 34 8.73 1.11 10.70
CA GLN A 34 9.52 0.63 11.85
C GLN A 34 8.78 -0.37 12.76
N PHE A 35 7.47 -0.53 12.59
CA PHE A 35 6.63 -1.46 13.35
C PHE A 35 6.34 -2.75 12.57
N ASP A 36 7.06 -2.99 11.47
CA ASP A 36 6.87 -4.13 10.55
C ASP A 36 5.48 -4.16 9.88
N PHE A 37 4.78 -3.03 9.79
CA PHE A 37 3.62 -2.94 8.91
C PHE A 37 4.07 -2.75 7.46
N VAL A 38 3.49 -3.53 6.56
CA VAL A 38 3.77 -3.48 5.12
C VAL A 38 2.65 -2.75 4.42
N TYR A 39 3.00 -1.68 3.71
CA TYR A 39 2.08 -0.89 2.90
C TYR A 39 2.32 -1.20 1.44
N VAL A 40 1.25 -1.46 0.71
CA VAL A 40 1.29 -1.84 -0.70
C VAL A 40 0.42 -0.89 -1.50
N ALA A 41 0.99 -0.33 -2.56
CA ALA A 41 0.23 0.36 -3.58
C ALA A 41 -0.44 -0.68 -4.47
N ASP A 42 -1.73 -0.93 -4.21
CA ASP A 42 -2.55 -1.89 -4.93
C ASP A 42 -3.12 -1.20 -6.18
N GLY A 43 -2.23 -1.00 -7.17
CA GLY A 43 -2.36 -0.03 -8.25
C GLY A 43 -3.69 -0.11 -8.99
N HIS A 44 -4.04 -1.30 -9.49
CA HIS A 44 -5.28 -1.48 -10.26
C HIS A 44 -6.54 -1.69 -9.41
N ASN A 45 -6.42 -1.65 -8.07
CA ASN A 45 -7.55 -1.49 -7.18
C ASN A 45 -7.66 -0.06 -6.63
N HIS A 46 -6.80 0.88 -7.08
CA HIS A 46 -6.87 2.30 -6.74
C HIS A 46 -6.89 2.58 -5.23
N ARG A 47 -6.02 1.87 -4.49
CA ARG A 47 -5.97 1.90 -3.03
C ARG A 47 -4.58 1.61 -2.48
N ILE A 48 -4.32 2.08 -1.27
CA ILE A 48 -3.17 1.67 -0.47
C ILE A 48 -3.66 0.72 0.62
N MET A 49 -2.99 -0.42 0.73
CA MET A 49 -3.33 -1.45 1.69
C MET A 49 -2.21 -1.62 2.71
N ARG A 50 -2.56 -1.85 3.97
CA ARG A 50 -1.63 -2.17 5.06
C ARG A 50 -1.81 -3.61 5.53
N TRP A 51 -0.70 -4.32 5.74
CA TRP A 51 -0.66 -5.65 6.35
C TRP A 51 0.26 -5.68 7.57
N THR A 52 -0.16 -6.45 8.58
CA THR A 52 0.74 -6.97 9.59
C THR A 52 1.31 -8.30 9.12
N LYS A 53 2.57 -8.57 9.41
CA LYS A 53 3.19 -9.88 9.14
C LYS A 53 2.35 -11.02 9.71
N GLY A 54 2.02 -12.00 8.86
CA GLY A 54 1.23 -13.19 9.22
C GLY A 54 -0.29 -12.96 9.23
N ALA A 55 -0.79 -11.76 8.94
CA ALA A 55 -2.21 -11.51 8.83
C ALA A 55 -2.81 -12.17 7.57
N ALA A 56 -4.01 -12.76 7.71
CA ALA A 56 -4.72 -13.36 6.59
C ALA A 56 -5.32 -12.34 5.60
N LYS A 57 -5.50 -11.09 6.05
CA LYS A 57 -6.07 -9.97 5.29
C LYS A 57 -5.45 -8.65 5.74
N GLY A 58 -5.44 -7.67 4.86
CA GLY A 58 -4.99 -6.30 5.14
C GLY A 58 -6.15 -5.38 5.46
N SER A 59 -5.84 -4.10 5.59
CA SER A 59 -6.79 -3.00 5.71
C SER A 59 -6.48 -1.91 4.68
N ILE A 60 -7.50 -1.33 4.08
CA ILE A 60 -7.35 -0.12 3.26
C ILE A 60 -6.98 1.03 4.18
N VAL A 61 -5.94 1.80 3.83
CA VAL A 61 -5.52 3.00 4.59
C VAL A 61 -5.69 4.29 3.79
N VAL A 62 -5.66 4.21 2.45
CA VAL A 62 -5.91 5.34 1.55
C VAL A 62 -6.63 4.81 0.30
N GLY A 63 -7.52 5.60 -0.29
CA GLY A 63 -8.26 5.22 -1.49
C GLY A 63 -9.34 4.18 -1.21
N GLY A 64 -9.64 3.34 -2.20
CA GLY A 64 -10.73 2.34 -2.10
C GLY A 64 -12.14 2.92 -2.23
N ASN A 65 -12.27 4.21 -2.52
CA ASN A 65 -13.54 4.93 -2.78
C ASN A 65 -13.80 5.09 -4.28
N GLY A 66 -13.33 4.14 -5.09
CA GLY A 66 -13.32 4.20 -6.55
C GLY A 66 -12.10 4.93 -7.12
N GLN A 67 -11.84 4.68 -8.40
CA GLN A 67 -10.85 5.41 -9.19
C GLN A 67 -11.30 6.85 -9.38
N GLY A 68 -10.41 7.82 -9.18
CA GLY A 68 -10.72 9.22 -9.44
C GLY A 68 -9.76 10.23 -8.84
N LYS A 69 -10.15 11.49 -8.89
CA LYS A 69 -9.31 12.67 -8.58
C LYS A 69 -9.66 13.36 -7.26
N GLU A 70 -10.71 12.92 -6.59
CA GLU A 70 -11.09 13.48 -5.29
C GLU A 70 -10.01 13.20 -4.23
N PRO A 71 -9.97 13.97 -3.12
CA PRO A 71 -8.95 13.80 -2.08
C PRO A 71 -8.91 12.42 -1.42
N ASN A 72 -10.02 11.66 -1.45
CA ASN A 72 -10.13 10.31 -0.91
C ASN A 72 -10.11 9.22 -2.00
N GLN A 73 -9.78 9.59 -3.24
CA GLN A 73 -9.65 8.70 -4.39
C GLN A 73 -8.21 8.71 -4.89
N LEU A 74 -7.86 7.62 -5.60
CA LEU A 74 -6.58 7.45 -6.27
C LEU A 74 -6.83 6.97 -7.71
N ASP A 75 -5.83 7.12 -8.56
CA ASP A 75 -5.77 6.54 -9.88
C ASP A 75 -4.37 5.95 -10.12
N THR A 76 -4.30 4.61 -10.12
CA THR A 76 -3.08 3.82 -10.27
C THR A 76 -1.92 4.31 -9.39
N PRO A 77 -2.04 4.21 -8.05
CA PRO A 77 -0.92 4.56 -7.18
C PRO A 77 0.25 3.61 -7.43
N GLU A 78 1.45 4.17 -7.60
CA GLU A 78 2.64 3.38 -7.97
C GLU A 78 3.66 3.23 -6.86
N ASP A 79 3.87 4.27 -6.07
CA ASP A 79 4.94 4.31 -5.07
C ASP A 79 4.51 5.03 -3.79
N LEU A 80 5.22 4.74 -2.70
CA LEU A 80 4.90 5.18 -1.34
C LEU A 80 6.16 5.64 -0.60
N SER A 81 6.02 6.63 0.27
CA SER A 81 7.09 7.00 1.21
C SER A 81 6.50 7.58 2.49
N PHE A 82 7.26 7.54 3.58
CA PHE A 82 6.91 8.20 4.83
C PHE A 82 7.83 9.40 5.07
N ASP A 83 7.30 10.47 5.67
CA ASP A 83 8.12 11.48 6.34
C ASP A 83 8.45 11.08 7.79
N GLU A 84 9.22 11.93 8.48
CA GLU A 84 9.64 11.68 9.87
C GLU A 84 8.46 11.67 10.86
N GLU A 85 7.34 12.31 10.51
CA GLU A 85 6.10 12.30 11.28
C GLU A 85 5.13 11.16 10.87
N TYR A 86 5.59 10.18 10.09
CA TYR A 86 4.80 9.04 9.61
C TYR A 86 3.60 9.41 8.71
N ASN A 87 3.62 10.59 8.09
CA ASN A 87 2.65 10.89 7.05
C ASN A 87 3.02 10.12 5.78
N LEU A 88 2.01 9.53 5.16
CA LEU A 88 2.17 8.75 3.94
C LEU A 88 2.10 9.65 2.70
N TYR A 89 3.15 9.62 1.89
CA TYR A 89 3.18 10.20 0.56
C TYR A 89 2.88 9.12 -0.46
N VAL A 90 1.93 9.38 -1.37
CA VAL A 90 1.49 8.46 -2.41
C VAL A 90 1.73 9.10 -3.78
N ASN A 91 2.49 8.41 -4.63
CA ASN A 91 2.59 8.72 -6.05
C ASN A 91 1.32 8.25 -6.76
N ASP A 92 0.39 9.19 -6.98
CA ASP A 92 -0.93 8.96 -7.59
C ASP A 92 -0.82 9.21 -9.11
N ALA A 93 -0.23 8.23 -9.80
CA ALA A 93 0.48 8.44 -11.05
C ALA A 93 -0.41 8.89 -12.21
N GLU A 94 -1.58 8.26 -12.40
CA GLU A 94 -2.50 8.62 -13.50
C GLU A 94 -3.25 9.94 -13.22
N ASN A 95 -3.24 10.39 -11.98
CA ASN A 95 -3.67 11.73 -11.61
C ASN A 95 -2.57 12.79 -11.74
N CYS A 96 -1.35 12.40 -12.14
CA CYS A 96 -0.18 13.27 -12.27
C CYS A 96 0.11 14.09 -11.01
N ARG A 97 -0.07 13.48 -9.82
CA ARG A 97 0.09 14.18 -8.54
C ARG A 97 0.74 13.30 -7.47
N VAL A 98 1.23 13.96 -6.42
CA VAL A 98 1.62 13.32 -5.16
C VAL A 98 0.67 13.82 -4.07
N GLN A 99 0.12 12.90 -3.27
CA GLN A 99 -0.73 13.24 -2.14
C GLN A 99 -0.05 12.88 -0.82
N LYS A 100 -0.23 13.73 0.20
CA LYS A 100 0.20 13.50 1.58
C LYS A 100 -1.02 13.16 2.43
N PHE A 101 -0.95 12.06 3.18
CA PHE A 101 -1.97 11.62 4.12
C PHE A 101 -1.38 11.61 5.53
N ALA A 102 -1.99 12.37 6.43
CA ALA A 102 -1.58 12.35 7.82
C ALA A 102 -1.99 11.04 8.50
N VAL A 103 -1.18 10.58 9.44
CA VAL A 103 -1.59 9.46 10.30
C VAL A 103 -2.66 9.96 11.27
N ASP A 104 -3.85 9.39 11.19
CA ASP A 104 -4.88 9.61 12.20
C ASP A 104 -4.53 8.77 13.45
N LEU A 105 -3.87 9.42 14.42
CA LEU A 105 -3.65 8.87 15.75
C LEU A 105 -4.92 9.04 16.59
N ASN A 106 -5.91 8.19 16.34
CA ASN A 106 -7.05 8.02 17.25
C ASN A 106 -6.77 6.92 18.27
#